data_AF-A0A9R1BTS4-F1
#
_entry.id   AF-A0A9R1BTS4-F1
#
_cell.length_a   1.000
_cell.length_b   1.000
_cell.length_c   1.000
_cell.angle_alpha   90.00
_cell.angle_beta   90.00
_cell.angle_gamma   90.00
#
_symmetry.space_group_name_H-M   'P 1'
#
loop_
_entity.id
_entity.type
_entity.pdbx_description
1 polymer ?
#
loop_
_entity_poly.entity_id
_entity_poly.type
_entity_poly.pdbx_seq_one_letter_code
_entity_poly.pdbx_strand_id
1 'polypeptide(L)'
;MTHVSKQILMGNPDYFPIKPADYGKFMMLSLGTGTTKMEEKFDVAECSKWGLLGWLYKRGATPIIDSFSEASADLVDIQASVLFQALHCNKHYLRIQEDKLTGDMASVDVSTSKHLNGLIAVGEVLLKRQVCMVNVETGKNEPNLKRGTNKEELARFARMLSEERKARFQKLANELGG
;
A
#
# COMPACT_ATOMS: atom_id res chain seq x y z
N MET A 1 2.60 6.94 -7.75
CA MET A 1 3.24 6.67 -9.07
C MET A 1 3.72 7.89 -9.84
N THR A 2 3.32 9.11 -9.46
CA THR A 2 3.74 10.37 -10.11
C THR A 2 5.24 10.64 -10.02
N HIS A 3 5.89 10.33 -8.88
CA HIS A 3 7.34 10.58 -8.75
C HIS A 3 8.19 9.66 -9.62
N VAL A 4 7.94 8.34 -9.60
CA VAL A 4 8.70 7.38 -10.44
C VAL A 4 8.48 7.67 -11.93
N SER A 5 7.24 7.92 -12.34
CA SER A 5 6.93 8.26 -13.74
C SER A 5 7.58 9.59 -14.15
N LYS A 6 7.63 10.57 -13.23
CA LYS A 6 8.34 11.84 -13.44
C LYS A 6 9.85 11.63 -13.58
N GLN A 7 10.48 10.80 -12.76
CA GLN A 7 11.92 10.51 -12.85
C GLN A 7 12.29 9.77 -14.14
N ILE A 8 11.44 8.82 -14.58
CA ILE A 8 11.59 8.15 -15.88
C ILE A 8 11.46 9.16 -17.02
N LEU A 9 10.44 10.03 -16.98
CA LEU A 9 10.24 11.07 -18.00
C LEU A 9 11.38 12.10 -18.01
N MET A 10 11.94 12.41 -16.84
CA MET A 10 13.07 13.33 -16.69
C MET A 10 14.42 12.69 -17.07
N GLY A 11 14.45 11.42 -17.47
CA GLY A 11 15.66 10.75 -17.93
C GLY A 11 16.74 10.61 -16.85
N ASN A 12 16.35 10.46 -15.58
CA ASN A 12 17.29 10.33 -14.47
C ASN A 12 18.17 9.07 -14.67
N PRO A 13 19.51 9.18 -14.75
CA PRO A 13 20.39 8.06 -15.04
C PRO A 13 20.39 6.95 -13.97
N ASP A 14 20.02 7.26 -12.72
CA ASP A 14 19.83 6.25 -11.65
C ASP A 14 18.64 5.32 -11.92
N TYR A 15 17.69 5.82 -12.72
CA TYR A 15 16.59 5.06 -13.29
C TYR A 15 16.97 4.80 -14.74
N PHE A 16 17.81 3.77 -14.94
CA PHE A 16 18.19 3.16 -16.24
C PHE A 16 17.14 3.37 -17.33
N PRO A 17 17.46 3.40 -18.64
CA PRO A 17 16.49 3.67 -19.70
C PRO A 17 15.41 2.58 -19.76
N ILE A 18 14.41 2.72 -18.90
CA ILE A 18 13.26 1.87 -18.73
C ILE A 18 12.25 2.48 -19.67
N LYS A 19 11.96 1.78 -20.76
CA LYS A 19 10.83 2.16 -21.62
C LYS A 19 9.59 2.24 -20.72
N PRO A 20 8.65 3.17 -20.95
CA PRO A 20 7.41 3.25 -20.16
C PRO A 20 6.60 1.94 -20.10
N ALA A 21 6.91 0.94 -20.94
CA ALA A 21 6.31 -0.40 -20.91
C ALA A 21 7.06 -1.44 -20.04
N ASP A 22 8.26 -1.13 -19.54
CA ASP A 22 9.17 -2.07 -18.85
C ASP A 22 8.96 -2.09 -17.32
N TYR A 23 7.75 -1.83 -16.81
CA TYR A 23 7.53 -1.82 -15.36
C TYR A 23 7.72 -3.20 -14.69
N GLY A 24 7.89 -4.28 -15.46
CA GLY A 24 8.25 -5.60 -14.94
C GLY A 24 9.60 -5.66 -14.21
N LYS A 25 10.43 -4.62 -14.34
CA LYS A 25 11.70 -4.46 -13.61
C LYS A 25 11.54 -3.82 -12.23
N PHE A 26 10.36 -3.28 -11.90
CA PHE A 26 10.12 -2.70 -10.58
C PHE A 26 9.60 -3.74 -9.60
N MET A 27 10.16 -3.71 -8.40
CA MET A 27 9.62 -4.36 -7.22
C MET A 27 9.03 -3.29 -6.30
N MET A 28 7.79 -3.48 -5.84
CA MET A 28 7.09 -2.52 -5.00
C MET A 28 6.51 -3.19 -3.76
N LEU A 29 7.00 -2.77 -2.59
CA LEU A 29 6.42 -3.08 -1.29
C LEU A 29 5.67 -1.85 -0.79
N SER A 30 4.37 -1.98 -0.62
CA SER A 30 3.49 -0.94 -0.11
C SER A 30 2.98 -1.38 1.26
N LEU A 31 3.25 -0.60 2.30
CA LEU A 31 2.80 -0.87 3.66
C LEU A 31 1.86 0.25 4.05
N GLY A 32 0.68 -0.09 4.57
CA GLY A 32 -0.20 0.90 5.16
C GLY A 32 -0.36 0.64 6.65
N THR A 33 -0.85 1.66 7.33
CA THR A 33 -1.00 1.71 8.79
C THR A 33 -2.36 1.18 9.25
N GLY A 34 -3.08 0.52 8.33
CA GLY A 34 -4.46 0.11 8.52
C GLY A 34 -5.47 1.24 8.34
N THR A 35 -6.72 0.86 8.14
CA THR A 35 -7.88 1.74 8.08
C THR A 35 -8.88 1.29 9.14
N THR A 36 -9.66 2.24 9.65
CA THR A 36 -10.85 1.88 10.42
C THR A 36 -11.71 0.94 9.59
N LYS A 37 -12.25 -0.10 10.22
CA LYS A 37 -13.38 -0.83 9.64
C LYS A 37 -14.35 0.22 9.12
N MET A 38 -14.76 0.14 7.85
CA MET A 38 -15.80 1.01 7.28
C MET A 38 -17.10 0.77 8.07
N GLU A 39 -17.18 1.38 9.25
CA GLU A 39 -18.43 1.85 9.77
C GLU A 39 -18.80 2.98 8.82
N GLU A 40 -20.00 2.90 8.24
CA GLU A 40 -20.58 4.00 7.46
C GLU A 40 -20.71 5.19 8.42
N LYS A 41 -19.60 5.95 8.60
CA LYS A 41 -19.50 7.01 9.61
C LYS A 41 -20.59 8.05 9.39
N PHE A 42 -21.00 8.22 8.13
CA PHE A 42 -22.03 9.13 7.71
C PHE A 42 -22.86 8.54 6.56
N ASP A 43 -24.18 8.65 6.69
CA ASP A 43 -25.12 8.30 5.63
C ASP A 43 -25.22 9.44 4.59
N VAL A 44 -25.47 9.09 3.33
CA VAL A 44 -25.60 10.04 2.21
C VAL A 44 -26.72 11.04 2.48
N ALA A 45 -27.85 10.60 3.07
CA ALA A 45 -28.94 11.49 3.40
C ALA A 45 -28.56 12.48 4.52
N GLU A 46 -27.67 12.10 5.44
CA GLU A 46 -27.13 13.01 6.45
C GLU A 46 -26.16 14.02 5.83
N CYS A 47 -25.21 13.55 5.00
CA CYS A 47 -24.21 14.40 4.33
C CYS A 47 -24.83 15.45 3.42
N SER A 48 -25.94 15.12 2.74
CA SER A 48 -26.66 16.04 1.84
C SER A 48 -27.16 17.32 2.53
N LYS A 49 -27.28 17.29 3.87
CA LYS A 49 -27.76 18.42 4.68
C LYS A 49 -26.63 19.25 5.27
N TRP A 50 -25.36 18.93 4.98
CA TRP A 50 -24.22 19.60 5.60
C TRP A 50 -23.84 20.90 4.89
N GLY A 51 -23.64 21.96 5.67
CA GLY A 51 -22.92 23.15 5.24
C GLY A 51 -21.40 23.04 5.46
N LEU A 52 -20.66 24.09 5.09
CA LEU A 52 -19.19 24.17 5.16
C LEU A 52 -18.59 23.68 6.49
N LEU A 53 -19.14 24.10 7.64
CA LEU A 53 -18.64 23.69 8.95
C LEU A 53 -18.83 22.18 9.22
N GLY A 54 -19.93 21.60 8.76
CA GLY A 54 -20.18 20.16 8.91
C GLY A 54 -19.23 19.31 8.05
N TRP A 55 -18.80 19.85 6.91
CA TRP A 55 -17.78 19.23 6.07
C TRP A 55 -16.36 19.38 6.62
N LEU A 56 -16.07 20.46 7.35
CA LEU A 56 -14.77 20.70 7.99
C LEU A 56 -14.59 19.91 9.30
N TYR A 57 -15.61 19.86 10.15
CA TYR A 57 -15.55 19.17 11.44
C TYR A 57 -16.92 18.68 11.88
N LYS A 58 -17.05 17.37 12.12
CA LYS A 58 -18.30 16.78 12.59
C LYS A 58 -18.06 15.52 13.41
N ARG A 59 -18.68 15.45 14.59
CA ARG A 59 -18.57 14.33 15.54
C ARG A 59 -17.12 13.93 15.87
N GLY A 60 -16.20 14.89 15.98
CA GLY A 60 -14.79 14.61 16.29
C GLY A 60 -13.95 14.17 15.10
N ALA A 61 -14.51 14.10 13.89
CA ALA A 61 -13.82 13.78 12.65
C ALA A 61 -13.68 15.00 11.73
N THR A 62 -12.85 14.89 10.69
CA THR A 62 -12.63 15.91 9.66
C THR A 62 -13.07 15.39 8.29
N PRO A 63 -14.38 15.37 7.97
CA PRO A 63 -14.93 14.54 6.89
C PRO A 63 -14.31 14.76 5.51
N ILE A 64 -14.07 16.01 5.10
CA ILE A 64 -13.40 16.30 3.82
C ILE A 64 -11.96 15.77 3.81
N ILE A 65 -11.21 15.99 4.89
CA ILE A 65 -9.80 15.63 4.97
C ILE A 65 -9.65 14.11 5.03
N ASP A 66 -10.49 13.45 5.82
CA ASP A 66 -10.51 11.99 5.97
C ASP A 66 -10.89 11.34 4.64
N SER A 67 -11.98 11.80 4.00
CA SER A 67 -12.41 11.29 2.69
C SER A 67 -11.36 11.50 1.60
N PHE A 68 -10.71 12.67 1.56
CA PHE A 68 -9.63 12.93 0.62
C PHE A 68 -8.41 12.04 0.88
N SER A 69 -8.02 11.86 2.14
CA SER A 69 -6.84 11.07 2.53
C SER A 69 -7.06 9.59 2.24
N GLU A 70 -8.23 9.04 2.58
CA GLU A 70 -8.65 7.68 2.25
C GLU A 70 -8.70 7.48 0.73
N ALA A 71 -9.40 8.36 0.01
CA ALA A 71 -9.48 8.28 -1.46
C ALA A 71 -8.11 8.41 -2.13
N SER A 72 -7.20 9.23 -1.60
CA SER A 72 -5.84 9.36 -2.12
C SER A 72 -5.01 8.09 -1.90
N ALA A 73 -5.17 7.43 -0.74
CA ALA A 73 -4.49 6.17 -0.45
C ALA A 73 -5.01 5.05 -1.38
N ASP A 74 -6.33 4.95 -1.53
CA ASP A 74 -6.99 3.98 -2.38
C ASP A 74 -6.66 4.20 -3.85
N LEU A 75 -6.64 5.45 -4.33
CA LEU A 75 -6.32 5.75 -5.72
C LEU A 75 -4.89 5.32 -6.09
N VAL A 76 -3.91 5.54 -5.22
CA VAL A 76 -2.53 5.12 -5.48
C VAL A 76 -2.41 3.60 -5.48
N ASP A 77 -3.13 2.92 -4.58
CA ASP A 77 -3.12 1.46 -4.46
C ASP A 77 -3.83 0.77 -5.63
N ILE A 78 -5.01 1.26 -6.01
CA ILE A 78 -5.76 0.82 -7.20
C ILE A 78 -4.92 1.02 -8.45
N GLN A 79 -4.34 2.21 -8.65
CA GLN A 79 -3.53 2.46 -9.83
C GLN A 79 -2.30 1.53 -9.87
N ALA A 80 -1.63 1.30 -8.74
CA ALA A 80 -0.48 0.39 -8.69
C ALA A 80 -0.91 -1.05 -8.98
N SER A 81 -1.98 -1.51 -8.34
CA SER A 81 -2.57 -2.84 -8.56
C SER A 81 -2.94 -3.03 -10.04
N VAL A 82 -3.65 -2.08 -10.65
CA VAL A 82 -4.03 -2.10 -12.07
C VAL A 82 -2.80 -2.17 -12.97
N LEU A 83 -1.78 -1.34 -12.70
CA LEU A 83 -0.55 -1.34 -13.50
C LEU A 83 0.16 -2.69 -13.46
N PHE A 84 0.37 -3.25 -12.25
CA PHE A 84 1.05 -4.54 -12.11
C PHE A 84 0.22 -5.70 -12.66
N GLN A 85 -1.12 -5.64 -12.55
CA GLN A 85 -2.06 -6.60 -13.14
C GLN A 85 -2.03 -6.57 -14.67
N ALA A 86 -2.12 -5.39 -15.28
CA ALA A 86 -2.09 -5.20 -16.72
C ALA A 86 -0.77 -5.66 -17.35
N LEU A 87 0.33 -5.59 -16.60
CA LEU A 87 1.66 -6.00 -17.04
C LEU A 87 2.03 -7.43 -16.63
N HIS A 88 1.08 -8.20 -16.07
CA HIS A 88 1.29 -9.57 -15.59
C HIS A 88 2.44 -9.72 -14.57
N CYS A 89 2.75 -8.65 -13.83
CA CYS A 89 3.87 -8.57 -12.89
C CYS A 89 3.42 -8.58 -11.43
N ASN A 90 2.24 -9.14 -11.15
CA ASN A 90 1.54 -9.11 -9.86
C ASN A 90 2.39 -9.68 -8.70
N LYS A 91 3.38 -10.52 -9.01
CA LYS A 91 4.31 -11.10 -8.01
C LYS A 91 5.36 -10.10 -7.51
N HIS A 92 5.62 -9.03 -8.25
CA HIS A 92 6.57 -7.96 -7.90
C HIS A 92 5.94 -6.83 -7.10
N TYR A 93 4.62 -6.89 -6.86
CA TYR A 93 3.90 -5.96 -6.01
C TYR A 93 3.31 -6.69 -4.79
N LEU A 94 3.57 -6.13 -3.61
CA LEU A 94 3.05 -6.61 -2.34
C LEU A 94 2.51 -5.42 -1.56
N ARG A 95 1.20 -5.41 -1.32
CA ARG A 95 0.52 -4.49 -0.41
C ARG A 95 0.17 -5.23 0.87
N ILE A 96 0.52 -4.65 2.02
CA ILE A 96 0.10 -5.13 3.33
C ILE A 96 -0.65 -3.99 4.02
N GLN A 97 -1.92 -4.25 4.32
CA GLN A 97 -2.85 -3.29 4.90
C GLN A 97 -3.84 -4.03 5.81
N GLU A 98 -4.21 -3.42 6.94
CA GLU A 98 -5.26 -3.92 7.83
C GLU A 98 -6.54 -3.09 7.65
N ASP A 99 -7.57 -3.64 7.02
CA ASP A 99 -8.79 -2.88 6.68
C ASP A 99 -9.88 -2.92 7.77
N LYS A 100 -9.58 -3.51 8.94
CA LYS A 100 -10.57 -3.78 9.99
C LYS A 100 -10.07 -3.40 11.38
N LEU A 101 -9.36 -2.28 11.51
CA LEU A 101 -9.04 -1.74 12.83
C LEU A 101 -10.33 -1.30 13.54
N THR A 102 -10.47 -1.64 14.83
CA THR A 102 -11.65 -1.34 15.65
C THR A 102 -11.27 -0.70 16.98
N GLY A 103 -12.12 0.20 17.49
CA GLY A 103 -11.98 0.81 18.82
C GLY A 103 -10.72 1.69 18.92
N ASP A 104 -10.09 1.70 20.10
CA ASP A 104 -8.92 2.53 20.37
C ASP A 104 -7.78 2.31 19.37
N MET A 105 -7.64 1.11 18.78
CA MET A 105 -6.57 0.76 17.81
C MET A 105 -6.68 1.51 16.47
N ALA A 106 -7.78 2.22 16.24
CA ALA A 106 -7.95 3.11 15.10
C ALA A 106 -7.58 4.57 15.40
N SER A 107 -7.33 4.91 16.67
CA SER A 107 -6.98 6.27 17.07
C SER A 107 -5.50 6.53 16.80
N VAL A 108 -5.22 7.63 16.10
CA VAL A 108 -3.85 8.01 15.68
C VAL A 108 -3.04 8.70 16.79
N ASP A 109 -3.70 9.12 17.88
CA ASP A 109 -3.17 9.96 18.95
C ASP A 109 -3.01 9.23 20.30
N VAL A 110 -3.39 7.95 20.38
CA VAL A 110 -3.33 7.17 21.64
C VAL A 110 -2.01 6.40 21.73
N SER A 111 -0.99 7.03 22.32
CA SER A 111 0.36 6.45 22.47
C SER A 111 0.57 5.67 23.78
N THR A 112 -0.49 5.13 24.38
CA THR A 112 -0.35 4.36 25.63
C THR A 112 0.35 3.02 25.37
N SER A 113 1.12 2.51 26.34
CA SER A 113 1.82 1.21 26.18
C SER A 113 0.86 0.06 25.84
N LYS A 114 -0.37 0.10 26.38
CA LYS A 114 -1.42 -0.86 26.06
C LYS A 114 -1.83 -0.80 24.58
N HIS A 115 -2.00 0.40 24.04
CA HIS A 115 -2.33 0.60 22.64
C HIS A 115 -1.19 0.13 21.72
N LEU A 116 0.05 0.53 22.01
CA LEU A 116 1.22 0.13 21.21
C LEU A 116 1.42 -1.40 21.18
N ASN A 117 1.27 -2.07 22.33
CA ASN A 117 1.31 -3.53 22.37
C ASN A 117 0.18 -4.18 21.57
N GLY A 118 -1.00 -3.54 21.55
CA GLY A 118 -2.11 -3.96 20.70
C GLY A 118 -1.79 -3.85 19.21
N LEU A 119 -1.16 -2.76 18.77
CA LEU A 119 -0.72 -2.60 17.37
C LEU A 119 0.34 -3.64 16.97
N ILE A 120 1.25 -4.00 17.88
CA ILE A 120 2.20 -5.11 17.65
C ILE A 120 1.42 -6.42 17.41
N ALA A 121 0.46 -6.74 18.27
CA ALA A 121 -0.36 -7.93 18.13
C ALA A 121 -1.16 -7.94 16.81
N VAL A 122 -1.69 -6.78 16.39
CA VAL A 122 -2.35 -6.63 15.09
C VAL A 122 -1.37 -6.93 13.95
N GLY A 123 -0.15 -6.40 13.99
CA GLY A 123 0.89 -6.69 13.01
C GLY A 123 1.25 -8.18 12.95
N GLU A 124 1.40 -8.84 14.11
CA GLU A 124 1.68 -10.28 14.18
C GLU A 124 0.55 -11.14 13.62
N VAL A 125 -0.71 -10.73 13.82
CA VAL A 125 -1.88 -11.37 13.21
C VAL A 125 -1.88 -11.12 11.70
N LEU A 126 -1.60 -9.89 11.27
CA LEU A 126 -1.58 -9.51 9.85
C LEU A 126 -0.55 -10.33 9.07
N LEU A 127 0.61 -10.63 9.66
CA LEU A 127 1.62 -11.52 9.08
C LEU A 127 1.08 -12.92 8.76
N LYS A 128 0.13 -13.43 9.56
CA LYS A 128 -0.46 -14.76 9.40
C LYS A 128 -1.65 -14.77 8.41
N ARG A 129 -2.20 -13.61 8.06
CA ARG A 129 -3.30 -13.51 7.09
C ARG A 129 -2.79 -13.77 5.67
N GLN A 130 -3.69 -14.25 4.81
CA GLN A 130 -3.43 -14.33 3.37
C GLN A 130 -3.17 -12.96 2.78
N VAL A 131 -2.30 -12.90 1.76
CA VAL A 131 -2.09 -11.66 0.99
C VAL A 131 -3.41 -11.23 0.36
N CYS A 132 -3.75 -9.96 0.52
CA CYS A 132 -4.87 -9.35 -0.18
C CYS A 132 -4.44 -8.73 -1.52
N MET A 133 -5.39 -8.62 -2.43
CA MET A 133 -5.25 -7.88 -3.67
C MET A 133 -6.48 -7.00 -3.83
N VAL A 134 -6.27 -5.76 -4.28
CA VAL A 134 -7.37 -4.86 -4.59
C VAL A 134 -8.13 -5.40 -5.78
N ASN A 135 -9.44 -5.60 -5.59
CA ASN A 135 -10.38 -5.81 -6.67
C ASN A 135 -10.62 -4.45 -7.35
N VAL A 136 -10.26 -4.35 -8.63
CA VAL A 136 -10.27 -3.09 -9.38
C VAL A 136 -11.69 -2.55 -9.59
N GLU A 137 -12.69 -3.43 -9.69
CA GLU A 137 -14.08 -3.03 -9.90
C GLU A 137 -14.72 -2.51 -8.62
N THR A 138 -14.40 -3.11 -7.48
CA THR A 138 -15.01 -2.76 -6.18
C THR A 138 -14.16 -1.83 -5.33
N GLY A 139 -12.87 -1.67 -5.66
CA GLY A 139 -11.87 -0.96 -4.86
C GLY A 139 -11.51 -1.66 -3.54
N LYS A 140 -12.08 -2.84 -3.26
CA LYS A 140 -11.91 -3.53 -1.97
C LYS A 140 -10.73 -4.49 -2.00
N ASN A 141 -10.04 -4.60 -0.86
CA ASN A 141 -9.03 -5.62 -0.65
C ASN A 141 -9.69 -7.00 -0.45
N GLU A 142 -9.36 -7.94 -1.33
CA GLU A 142 -9.87 -9.31 -1.28
C GLU A 142 -8.72 -10.32 -1.14
N PRO A 143 -8.89 -11.41 -0.37
CA PRO A 143 -7.85 -12.43 -0.24
C PRO A 143 -7.45 -13.02 -1.58
N ASN A 144 -6.14 -13.03 -1.87
CA ASN A 144 -5.59 -13.64 -3.07
C ASN A 144 -5.27 -15.12 -2.80
N LEU A 145 -6.23 -15.99 -3.10
CA LEU A 145 -6.13 -17.44 -2.86
C LEU A 145 -4.98 -18.14 -3.63
N LYS A 146 -4.35 -17.47 -4.60
CA LYS A 146 -3.21 -18.00 -5.36
C LYS A 146 -1.86 -17.72 -4.67
N ARG A 147 -1.85 -16.89 -3.62
CA ARG A 147 -0.64 -16.50 -2.88
C ARG A 147 -0.70 -17.04 -1.44
N GLY A 148 0.46 -17.06 -0.81
CA GLY A 148 0.59 -17.45 0.59
C GLY A 148 0.16 -16.36 1.57
N THR A 149 0.60 -16.53 2.81
CA THR A 149 0.45 -15.53 3.87
C THR A 149 1.35 -14.31 3.64
N ASN A 150 1.04 -13.18 4.28
CA ASN A 150 1.87 -11.98 4.27
C ASN A 150 3.31 -12.29 4.72
N LYS A 151 3.51 -13.17 5.72
CA LYS A 151 4.82 -13.60 6.19
C LYS A 151 5.63 -14.32 5.11
N GLU A 152 5.03 -15.29 4.43
CA GLU A 152 5.69 -16.06 3.37
C GLU A 152 6.06 -15.17 2.19
N GLU A 153 5.17 -14.26 1.83
CA GLU A 153 5.33 -13.33 0.72
C GLU A 153 6.38 -12.25 1.02
N LEU A 154 6.47 -11.76 2.25
CA LEU A 154 7.58 -10.93 2.72
C LEU A 154 8.92 -11.66 2.65
N ALA A 155 8.96 -12.93 3.08
CA ALA A 155 10.18 -13.73 2.99
C ALA A 155 10.62 -13.94 1.54
N ARG A 156 9.67 -14.15 0.61
CA ARG A 156 9.95 -14.21 -0.83
C ARG A 156 10.48 -12.87 -1.34
N PHE A 157 9.83 -11.77 -0.97
CA PHE A 157 10.24 -10.43 -1.38
C PHE A 157 11.65 -10.09 -0.90
N ALA A 158 11.99 -10.42 0.35
CA ALA A 158 13.33 -10.25 0.91
C ALA A 158 14.39 -11.07 0.14
N ARG A 159 14.06 -12.30 -0.28
CA ARG A 159 14.95 -13.12 -1.09
C ARG A 159 15.23 -12.48 -2.46
N MET A 160 14.18 -12.04 -3.14
CA MET A 160 14.31 -11.35 -4.44
C MET A 160 15.20 -10.09 -4.31
N LEU A 161 15.02 -9.29 -3.27
CA LEU A 161 15.88 -8.12 -3.01
C LEU A 161 17.34 -8.50 -2.77
N SER A 162 17.58 -9.59 -2.03
CA SER A 162 18.94 -10.09 -1.77
C SER A 162 19.62 -10.58 -3.05
N GLU A 163 18.90 -11.33 -3.88
CA GLU A 163 19.37 -11.83 -5.18
C GLU A 163 19.71 -10.69 -6.13
N GLU A 164 18.82 -9.70 -6.26
CA GLU A 164 19.05 -8.51 -7.09
C GLU A 164 20.27 -7.71 -6.62
N ARG A 165 20.42 -7.52 -5.29
CA ARG A 165 21.60 -6.84 -4.72
C ARG A 165 22.90 -7.59 -5.07
N LYS A 166 22.92 -8.92 -4.95
CA LYS A 166 24.08 -9.74 -5.31
C LYS A 166 24.40 -9.66 -6.79
N ALA A 167 23.38 -9.71 -7.65
CA ALA A 167 23.54 -9.60 -9.10
C ALA A 167 24.18 -8.26 -9.49
N ARG A 168 23.76 -7.15 -8.87
CA ARG A 168 24.36 -5.82 -9.09
C ARG A 168 25.82 -5.74 -8.67
N PHE A 169 26.18 -6.34 -7.53
CA PHE A 169 27.58 -6.39 -7.10
C PHE A 169 28.44 -7.23 -8.05
N GLN A 170 27.93 -8.37 -8.52
CA GLN A 170 28.66 -9.20 -9.48
C GLN A 170 28.88 -8.44 -10.80
N LYS A 171 27.86 -7.72 -11.27
CA LYS A 171 27.96 -6.91 -12.48
C LYS A 171 29.03 -5.82 -12.34
N LEU A 172 29.02 -5.09 -11.23
CA LEU A 172 30.02 -4.06 -10.94
C LEU A 172 31.44 -4.64 -10.84
N ALA A 173 31.60 -5.80 -10.20
CA ALA A 173 32.89 -6.47 -10.10
C ALA A 173 33.41 -6.91 -11.48
N ASN A 174 32.54 -7.38 -12.35
CA ASN A 174 32.90 -7.76 -13.73
C ASN A 174 33.27 -6.54 -14.59
N GLU A 175 32.65 -5.37 -14.34
CA GLU A 175 32.96 -4.12 -15.05
C GLU A 175 34.27 -3.45 -14.60
N LEU A 176 34.70 -3.68 -13.34
CA LEU A 176 35.94 -3.15 -12.78
C LEU A 176 37.16 -4.09 -12.92
N GLY A 177 36.90 -5.38 -13.20
CA GLY A 177 37.92 -6.42 -13.28
C GLY A 177 38.29 -6.85 -14.71
N GLY A 178 37.71 -6.23 -15.74
CA GLY A 178 38.06 -6.41 -17.15
C GLY A 178 38.72 -5.16 -17.72
#